data_AF-A0A143ZYF1-F1
#
_entry.id   AF-A0A143ZYF1-F1
#
_cell.length_a   1.000
_cell.length_b   1.000
_cell.length_c   1.000
_cell.angle_alpha   90.00
_cell.angle_beta   90.00
_cell.angle_gamma   90.00
#
_symmetry.space_group_name_H-M   'P 1'
#
loop_
_entity.id
_entity.type
_entity.pdbx_description
1 polymer ?
#
loop_
_entity_poly.entity_id
_entity_poly.type
_entity_poly.pdbx_seq_one_letter_code
_entity_poly.pdbx_strand_id
1 'polypeptide(L)' 'MIKMYKRIRDLREDHDLSQEQLAEYLHISQSTYSRYESGYLDIPSAVLIALSQFYKVSVDYLLGLTD' A
#
# COMPACT_ATOMS: atom_id res chain seq x y z
N MET A 1 2.90 -1.66 17.84
CA MET A 1 2.45 -0.62 16.89
C MET A 1 1.32 -1.19 16.06
N ILE A 2 0.22 -0.46 15.94
CA ILE A 2 -0.95 -0.84 15.14
C ILE A 2 -0.53 -0.76 13.67
N LYS A 3 -0.58 -1.88 12.92
CA LYS A 3 -0.33 -1.90 11.47
C LYS A 3 -1.55 -1.32 10.75
N MET A 4 -1.59 0.02 10.59
CA MET A 4 -2.72 0.73 9.99
C MET A 4 -3.07 0.22 8.59
N TYR A 5 -2.06 -0.13 7.78
CA TYR A 5 -2.23 -0.50 6.37
C TYR A 5 -1.82 -1.96 6.11
N LYS A 6 -2.31 -2.89 6.96
CA LYS A 6 -1.94 -4.32 6.89
C LYS A 6 -2.19 -4.93 5.50
N ARG A 7 -3.33 -4.63 4.87
CA ARG A 7 -3.70 -5.21 3.57
C ARG A 7 -2.82 -4.77 2.41
N ILE A 8 -2.30 -3.54 2.44
CA ILE A 8 -1.37 -3.07 1.43
C ILE A 8 -0.06 -3.87 1.49
N ARG A 9 0.42 -4.13 2.71
CA ARG A 9 1.58 -4.99 2.92
C ARG A 9 1.32 -6.44 2.51
N ASP A 10 0.20 -7.00 2.95
CA ASP A 10 -0.17 -8.39 2.66
C ASP A 10 -0.27 -8.59 1.13
N LEU A 11 -0.97 -7.71 0.41
CA LEU A 11 -1.06 -7.76 -1.06
C LEU A 11 0.31 -7.63 -1.74
N ARG A 12 1.22 -6.81 -1.22
CA ARG A 12 2.58 -6.74 -1.76
C ARG A 12 3.31 -8.06 -1.59
N GLU A 13 3.23 -8.66 -0.40
CA GLU A 13 3.91 -9.93 -0.08
C GLU A 13 3.29 -11.10 -0.86
N ASP A 14 1.96 -11.15 -1.02
CA ASP A 14 1.24 -12.17 -1.79
C ASP A 14 1.55 -12.13 -3.30
N HIS A 15 1.97 -10.97 -3.81
CA HIS A 15 2.38 -10.77 -5.20
C HIS A 15 3.91 -10.90 -5.39
N ASP A 16 4.66 -11.33 -4.37
CA ASP A 16 6.13 -11.45 -4.40
C ASP A 16 6.85 -10.14 -4.79
N LEU A 17 6.25 -8.99 -4.44
CA LEU A 17 6.79 -7.67 -4.73
C LEU A 17 7.66 -7.14 -3.59
N SER A 18 8.79 -6.53 -3.95
CA SER A 18 9.59 -5.73 -3.03
C SER A 18 8.97 -4.35 -2.80
N GLN A 19 9.33 -3.71 -1.68
CA GLN A 19 8.95 -2.31 -1.42
C GLN A 19 9.50 -1.35 -2.48
N GLU A 20 10.66 -1.67 -3.08
CA GLU A 20 11.28 -0.87 -4.15
C GLU A 20 10.41 -0.87 -5.42
N GLN A 21 9.91 -2.04 -5.83
CA GLN A 21 9.08 -2.16 -7.05
C GLN A 21 7.79 -1.34 -6.97
N LEU A 22 7.13 -1.31 -5.81
CA LEU A 22 5.94 -0.47 -5.64
C LEU A 22 6.29 1.00 -5.47
N ALA A 23 7.42 1.32 -4.86
CA ALA A 23 7.89 2.70 -4.80
C ALA A 23 8.19 3.24 -6.21
N GLU A 24 8.79 2.43 -7.08
CA GLU A 24 9.03 2.75 -8.49
C GLU A 24 7.72 2.97 -9.25
N TYR A 25 6.75 2.04 -9.09
CA TYR A 25 5.41 2.17 -9.69
C TYR A 25 4.68 3.45 -9.25
N LEU A 26 4.82 3.83 -7.98
CA LEU A 26 4.19 5.01 -7.39
C LEU A 26 5.02 6.30 -7.58
N HIS A 27 6.20 6.21 -8.19
CA HIS A 27 7.15 7.32 -8.36
C HIS A 27 7.52 8.02 -7.03
N ILE A 28 7.81 7.23 -5.99
CA ILE A 28 8.24 7.67 -4.66
C ILE A 28 9.50 6.94 -4.22
N SER A 29 10.11 7.36 -3.10
CA SER A 29 11.21 6.60 -2.51
C SER A 29 10.71 5.33 -1.81
N GLN A 30 11.52 4.28 -1.81
CA GLN A 30 11.26 3.05 -1.03
C GLN A 30 11.03 3.35 0.46
N SER A 31 11.74 4.32 1.03
CA SER A 31 11.56 4.76 2.41
C SER A 31 10.18 5.37 2.66
N THR A 32 9.61 6.07 1.67
CA THR A 32 8.25 6.62 1.75
C THR A 32 7.23 5.49 1.74
N TYR A 33 7.38 4.53 0.81
CA TYR A 33 6.51 3.36 0.75
C TYR A 33 6.56 2.51 2.03
N SER A 34 7.76 2.31 2.60
CA SER A 34 7.92 1.62 3.88
C SER A 34 7.21 2.32 5.06
N ARG A 35 7.21 3.67 5.06
CA ARG A 35 6.48 4.47 6.04
C ARG A 35 4.96 4.38 5.87
N TYR A 36 4.47 4.24 4.64
CA TYR A 36 3.08 3.90 4.38
C TYR A 36 2.71 2.54 5.00
N GLU A 37 3.44 1.46 4.69
CA GLU A 37 3.11 0.12 5.22
C GLU A 37 3.18 0.02 6.75
N SER A 38 4.06 0.79 7.38
CA SER A 38 4.20 0.83 8.84
C SER A 38 3.17 1.74 9.53
N GLY A 39 2.44 2.56 8.79
CA GLY A 39 1.52 3.57 9.34
C GLY A 39 2.24 4.76 9.99
N TYR A 40 3.54 4.92 9.73
CA TYR A 40 4.29 6.10 10.18
C TYR A 40 3.92 7.36 9.37
N LEU A 41 3.50 7.15 8.12
CA LEU A 41 2.99 8.20 7.24
C LEU A 41 1.61 7.77 6.72
N ASP A 42 0.66 8.71 6.72
CA ASP A 42 -0.63 8.49 6.09
C ASP A 42 -0.49 8.38 4.58
N ILE A 43 -1.34 7.54 3.99
CA ILE A 43 -1.31 7.30 2.54
C ILE A 43 -2.20 8.34 1.85
N PRO A 44 -1.65 9.15 0.92
CA PRO A 44 -2.46 10.06 0.12
C PRO A 44 -3.53 9.32 -0.69
N SER A 45 -4.70 9.93 -0.89
CA SER A 45 -5.79 9.33 -1.68
C SER A 45 -5.36 8.90 -3.08
N ALA A 46 -4.46 9.66 -3.74
CA ALA A 46 -3.91 9.30 -5.04
C ALA A 46 -3.15 7.96 -5.02
N VAL A 47 -2.40 7.69 -3.94
CA VAL A 47 -1.67 6.42 -3.77
C VAL A 47 -2.65 5.27 -3.50
N LEU A 48 -3.68 5.50 -2.67
CA LEU A 48 -4.74 4.50 -2.45
C LEU A 48 -5.45 4.14 -3.77
N ILE A 49 -5.78 5.14 -4.59
CA ILE A 49 -6.39 4.93 -5.91
C ILE A 49 -5.45 4.13 -6.81
N ALA A 50 -4.16 4.50 -6.91
CA ALA A 50 -3.19 3.79 -7.73
C ALA A 50 -3.02 2.32 -7.30
N LEU A 51 -2.88 2.06 -6.00
CA LEU A 51 -2.79 0.70 -5.46
C LEU A 51 -4.08 -0.10 -5.70
N SER A 52 -5.25 0.54 -5.58
CA SER A 52 -6.54 -0.13 -5.82
C SER A 52 -6.65 -0.60 -7.28
N GLN A 53 -6.17 0.22 -8.22
CA GLN A 53 -6.12 -0.12 -9.65
C GLN A 53 -5.08 -1.19 -9.96
N PHE A 54 -3.89 -1.10 -9.36
CA PHE A 54 -2.81 -2.07 -9.51
C PHE A 54 -3.25 -3.48 -9.08
N TYR A 55 -3.85 -3.59 -7.90
CA TYR A 55 -4.30 -4.87 -7.33
C TYR A 55 -5.71 -5.28 -7.77
N LYS A 56 -6.43 -4.42 -8.49
CA LYS A 56 -7.83 -4.64 -8.91
C LYS A 56 -8.77 -4.93 -7.72
N VAL A 57 -8.61 -4.16 -6.65
CA VAL A 57 -9.44 -4.20 -5.44
C VAL A 57 -10.03 -2.82 -5.16
N SER A 58 -10.99 -2.71 -4.24
CA SER A 58 -11.50 -1.40 -3.81
C SER A 58 -10.56 -0.71 -2.82
N VAL A 59 -10.67 0.62 -2.70
CA VAL A 59 -9.98 1.37 -1.62
C VAL A 59 -10.50 0.92 -0.25
N ASP A 60 -11.79 0.61 -0.13
CA ASP A 60 -12.38 0.04 1.08
C ASP A 60 -11.71 -1.28 1.49
N TYR A 61 -11.38 -2.13 0.51
CA TYR A 61 -10.60 -3.32 0.77
C TYR A 61 -9.21 -2.94 1.28
N LEU A 62 -8.48 -2.02 0.62
CA LEU A 62 -7.14 -1.62 1.09
C LEU A 62 -7.14 -1.07 2.54
N LEU A 63 -8.21 -0.36 2.92
CA LEU A 63 -8.37 0.25 4.25
C LEU A 63 -8.99 -0.70 5.30
N GLY A 64 -9.35 -1.93 4.92
CA GLY A 64 -9.92 -2.91 5.85
C GLY A 64 -11.39 -2.66 6.22
N LEU A 65 -12.15 -1.97 5.35
CA LEU A 65 -13.57 -1.65 5.55
C LEU A 65 -14.53 -2.71 4.97
N THR A 66 -14.03 -3.61 4.10
CA THR A 66 -14.76 -4.76 3.52
C THR A 66 -13.91 -6.02 3.64
N ASP A 67 -14.39 -7.21 3.25
CA ASP A 67 -13.57 -8.44 3.14
C ASP A 67 -13.33 -8.87 1.69
#